data_AF-A0A7R9PU24-F1
#
_entry.id   AF-A0A7R9PU24-F1
#
_cell.length_a   1.000
_cell.length_b   1.000
_cell.length_c   1.000
_cell.angle_alpha   90.00
_cell.angle_beta   90.00
_cell.angle_gamma   90.00
#
_symmetry.space_group_name_H-M   'P 1'
#
loop_
_entity.id
_entity.type
_entity.pdbx_description
1 polymer ?
#
loop_
_entity_poly.entity_id
_entity_poly.type
_entity_poly.pdbx_seq_one_letter_code
_entity_poly.pdbx_strand_id
1 'polypeptide(L)'
;MDVPAMAMKAMMFADGCDGCYFPVEFQGIFLIQASGGVDGGVVTYSEIAIEADGIVPWGRCHSRRGNHIILKDSTGAEDCHRCLHLTMKTPNVIVLHTEGLARCYTNEDAARATCPTDKDVLEKKFNEIMLF
;
A
#
# COMPACT_ATOMS: atom_id res chain seq x y z
N MET A 1 -8.13 -25.17 -41.62
CA MET A 1 -8.88 -25.69 -40.46
C MET A 1 -7.83 -26.07 -39.42
N ASP A 2 -7.48 -25.31 -38.39
CA ASP A 2 -7.92 -24.03 -37.82
C ASP A 2 -6.76 -23.52 -36.95
N VAL A 3 -6.52 -22.22 -36.94
CA VAL A 3 -5.61 -21.54 -36.00
C VAL A 3 -6.39 -21.29 -34.71
N PRO A 4 -5.91 -21.71 -33.53
CA PRO A 4 -6.18 -20.98 -32.31
C PRO A 4 -4.96 -20.15 -31.94
N ALA A 5 -5.18 -18.83 -31.88
CA ALA A 5 -4.26 -17.85 -31.36
C ALA A 5 -4.00 -18.10 -29.87
N MET A 6 -2.75 -18.36 -29.49
CA MET A 6 -2.23 -18.09 -28.15
C MET A 6 -0.89 -17.39 -28.29
N ALA A 7 -0.96 -16.15 -28.79
CA ALA A 7 0.14 -15.21 -28.70
C ALA A 7 0.18 -14.61 -27.28
N MET A 8 1.40 -14.52 -26.76
CA MET A 8 1.82 -13.70 -25.61
C MET A 8 1.37 -14.19 -24.22
N LYS A 9 1.93 -15.33 -23.81
CA LYS A 9 2.17 -15.60 -22.39
C LYS A 9 3.42 -14.80 -21.96
N ALA A 10 3.22 -13.53 -21.67
CA ALA A 10 4.26 -12.67 -21.12
C ALA A 10 3.67 -11.81 -20.00
N MET A 11 3.64 -12.37 -18.80
CA MET A 11 4.02 -11.63 -17.60
C MET A 11 4.79 -12.63 -16.75
N MET A 12 6.11 -12.66 -16.97
CA MET A 12 7.02 -13.18 -15.97
C MET A 12 6.92 -12.22 -14.79
N PHE A 13 6.29 -12.67 -13.70
CA PHE A 13 6.47 -12.02 -12.42
C PHE A 13 7.81 -12.55 -11.95
N ALA A 14 8.86 -11.80 -12.29
CA ALA A 14 10.15 -11.97 -11.67
C ALA A 14 9.92 -11.82 -10.17
N ASP A 15 9.86 -12.95 -9.48
CA ASP A 15 10.17 -13.07 -8.06
C ASP A 15 11.69 -12.83 -7.93
N GLY A 16 12.07 -11.60 -8.22
CA GLY A 16 13.40 -11.07 -8.11
C GLY A 16 13.40 -10.14 -6.92
N CYS A 17 14.45 -10.25 -6.10
CA CYS A 17 14.75 -9.43 -4.95
C CYS A 17 14.95 -7.95 -5.34
N ASP A 18 13.92 -7.33 -5.91
CA ASP A 18 13.90 -5.91 -6.24
C ASP A 18 13.60 -5.19 -4.93
N GLY A 19 14.64 -4.55 -4.39
CA GLY A 19 14.60 -3.95 -3.08
C GLY A 19 13.34 -3.10 -2.92
N CYS A 20 12.64 -3.32 -1.82
CA CYS A 20 11.39 -2.62 -1.51
C CYS A 20 11.73 -1.19 -1.08
N TYR A 21 12.13 -0.38 -2.06
CA TYR A 21 12.58 0.99 -1.84
C TYR A 21 11.55 1.99 -2.36
N PHE A 22 11.27 3.01 -1.55
CA PHE A 22 10.47 4.15 -1.98
C PHE A 22 11.37 5.14 -2.73
N PRO A 23 10.97 5.65 -3.91
CA PRO A 23 11.70 6.71 -4.59
C PRO A 23 11.75 7.95 -3.71
N VAL A 24 12.81 8.74 -3.87
CA VAL A 24 13.07 9.94 -3.06
C VAL A 24 11.91 10.94 -3.07
N GLU A 25 11.12 10.97 -4.14
CA GLU A 25 9.94 11.83 -4.29
C GLU A 25 8.83 11.49 -3.28
N PHE A 26 8.77 10.26 -2.79
CA PHE A 26 7.80 9.81 -1.80
C PHE A 26 8.37 9.83 -0.38
N GLN A 27 9.69 10.00 -0.22
CA GLN A 27 10.33 9.99 1.10
C GLN A 27 10.10 11.32 1.80
N GLY A 28 9.80 11.26 3.09
CA GLY A 28 9.51 12.45 3.87
C GLY A 28 8.64 12.17 5.09
N ILE A 29 8.33 13.22 5.83
CA ILE A 29 7.41 13.20 6.95
C ILE A 29 6.13 13.86 6.48
N PHE A 30 5.01 13.15 6.64
CA PHE A 30 3.69 13.57 6.23
C PHE A 30 2.74 13.57 7.42
N LEU A 31 1.68 14.36 7.33
CA LEU A 31 0.57 14.36 8.26
C LEU A 31 -0.62 13.63 7.67
N ILE A 32 -1.20 12.72 8.45
CA ILE A 32 -2.49 12.12 8.13
C ILE A 32 -3.56 12.69 9.05
N GLN A 33 -4.75 12.86 8.51
CA GLN A 33 -5.95 13.17 9.28
C GLN A 33 -6.72 11.87 9.53
N ALA A 34 -6.75 11.42 10.78
CA ALA A 34 -7.66 10.36 11.18
C ALA A 34 -9.01 11.01 11.54
N SER A 35 -10.02 10.81 10.68
CA SER A 35 -11.42 11.17 11.00
C SER A 35 -12.02 10.16 11.98
N GLY A 36 -11.53 10.17 13.22
CA GLY A 36 -12.04 9.32 14.30
C GLY A 36 -13.16 10.01 15.07
N GLY A 37 -14.42 9.71 14.73
CA GLY A 37 -15.52 9.91 15.67
C GLY A 37 -16.87 10.29 15.05
N VAL A 38 -17.81 9.35 15.09
CA VAL A 38 -19.26 9.60 15.06
C VAL A 38 -19.67 10.23 16.41
N ASP A 39 -19.05 11.34 16.79
CA ASP A 39 -19.47 12.25 17.88
C ASP A 39 -18.47 13.43 17.94
N GLY A 40 -18.86 14.62 17.48
CA GLY A 40 -18.21 15.86 17.96
C GLY A 40 -16.80 16.25 17.46
N GLY A 41 -16.33 15.79 16.29
CA GLY A 41 -15.40 16.60 15.47
C GLY A 41 -13.97 16.85 15.99
N VAL A 42 -13.36 15.93 16.74
CA VAL A 42 -11.92 16.00 17.02
C VAL A 42 -11.15 15.39 15.84
N VAL A 43 -10.54 16.25 15.02
CA VAL A 43 -9.62 15.82 13.95
C VAL A 43 -8.26 15.56 14.58
N THR A 44 -7.87 14.29 14.66
CA THR A 44 -6.54 13.91 15.14
C THR A 44 -5.58 13.87 13.96
N TYR A 45 -4.46 14.58 14.11
CA TYR A 45 -3.35 14.52 13.17
C TYR A 45 -2.31 13.55 13.71
N SER A 46 -1.83 12.66 12.84
CA SER A 46 -0.72 11.77 13.15
C SER A 46 0.39 11.98 12.13
N GLU A 47 1.63 11.99 12.60
CA GLU A 47 2.81 12.04 11.73
C GLU A 47 3.15 10.64 11.23
N ILE A 48 3.42 10.54 9.93
CA ILE A 48 3.81 9.32 9.23
C ILE A 48 5.11 9.62 8.50
N ALA A 49 6.12 8.78 8.67
CA ALA A 49 7.38 8.90 7.94
C ALA A 49 7.44 7.83 6.85
N ILE A 50 7.58 8.26 5.59
CA ILE A 50 7.95 7.37 4.49
C ILE A 50 9.46 7.41 4.37
N GLU A 51 10.10 6.32 4.77
CA GLU A 51 11.54 6.12 4.68
C GLU A 51 11.90 5.40 3.38
N ALA A 52 13.20 5.17 3.16
CA ALA A 52 13.64 4.42 2.00
C ALA A 52 13.09 2.99 2.01
N ASP A 53 13.00 2.32 3.16
CA ASP A 53 12.62 0.91 3.29
C ASP A 53 11.29 0.67 4.03
N GLY A 54 10.49 1.70 4.34
CA GLY A 54 9.30 1.50 5.15
C GLY A 54 8.41 2.73 5.31
N ILE A 55 7.25 2.53 5.94
CA ILE A 55 6.33 3.59 6.34
C ILE A 55 6.08 3.45 7.84
N VAL A 56 6.62 4.37 8.63
CA VAL A 56 6.50 4.35 10.10
C VAL A 56 5.26 5.15 10.51
N PRO A 57 4.38 4.61 11.40
CA PRO A 57 4.51 3.40 12.22
C PRO A 57 3.84 2.15 11.63
N TRP A 58 3.50 2.11 10.35
CA TRP A 58 2.70 1.02 9.77
C TRP A 58 3.48 -0.25 9.41
N GLY A 59 4.79 -0.15 9.20
CA GLY A 59 5.67 -1.29 8.98
C GLY A 59 6.75 -1.02 7.92
N ARG A 60 7.59 -2.02 7.68
CA ARG A 60 8.63 -1.98 6.65
C ARG A 60 8.16 -2.55 5.34
N CYS A 61 8.73 -2.08 4.25
CA CYS A 61 8.45 -2.54 2.91
C CYS A 61 8.97 -3.99 2.75
N HIS A 62 8.07 -4.92 2.47
CA HIS A 62 8.41 -6.33 2.26
C HIS A 62 8.54 -6.67 0.78
N SER A 63 7.54 -6.27 -0.02
CA SER A 63 7.52 -6.46 -1.45
C SER A 63 6.82 -5.30 -2.14
N ARG A 64 7.32 -4.87 -3.29
CA ARG A 64 6.76 -3.77 -4.07
C ARG A 64 6.62 -4.15 -5.53
N ARG A 65 5.46 -3.81 -6.10
CA ARG A 65 5.16 -4.00 -7.51
C ARG A 65 4.46 -2.77 -8.08
N GLY A 66 5.25 -1.87 -8.65
CA GLY A 66 4.76 -0.58 -9.13
C GLY A 66 4.23 0.28 -7.98
N ASN A 67 2.92 0.51 -7.99
CA ASN A 67 2.21 1.29 -6.98
C ASN A 67 1.65 0.43 -5.83
N HIS A 68 1.72 -0.90 -5.95
CA HIS A 68 1.27 -1.81 -4.90
C HIS A 68 2.44 -2.14 -4.00
N ILE A 69 2.30 -1.89 -2.71
CA ILE A 69 3.32 -2.15 -1.70
C ILE A 69 2.73 -3.05 -0.63
N ILE A 70 3.44 -4.13 -0.32
CA ILE A 70 3.17 -4.98 0.84
C ILE A 70 4.09 -4.50 1.96
N LEU A 71 3.51 -3.93 3.00
CA LEU A 71 4.21 -3.67 4.25
C LEU A 71 4.16 -4.89 5.15
N LYS A 72 5.23 -5.11 5.88
CA LYS A 72 5.36 -6.07 6.95
C LYS A 72 5.67 -5.33 8.25
N ASP A 73 4.80 -5.49 9.23
CA ASP A 73 5.04 -5.05 10.60
C ASP A 73 5.39 -6.28 11.44
N SER A 74 6.62 -6.30 11.95
CA SER A 74 7.15 -7.36 12.83
C SER A 74 7.28 -6.86 14.28
N THR A 75 6.65 -5.74 14.62
CA THR A 75 6.70 -5.16 15.97
C THR A 75 5.82 -5.93 16.96
N GLY A 76 4.85 -6.71 16.47
CA GLY A 76 3.94 -7.55 17.26
C GLY A 76 4.43 -8.97 17.51
N ALA A 77 3.53 -9.81 18.02
CA ALA A 77 3.80 -11.24 18.27
C ALA A 77 3.85 -12.08 16.98
N GLU A 78 3.20 -11.62 15.92
CA GLU A 78 3.14 -12.27 14.62
C GLU A 78 3.51 -11.28 13.51
N ASP A 79 4.08 -11.80 12.43
CA ASP A 79 4.40 -11.02 11.24
C ASP A 79 3.11 -10.57 10.54
N CYS A 80 2.94 -9.26 10.44
CA CYS A 80 1.74 -8.67 9.89
C CYS A 80 1.96 -8.07 8.51
N HIS A 81 1.44 -8.75 7.48
CA HIS A 81 1.47 -8.29 6.10
C HIS A 81 0.21 -7.50 5.74
N ARG A 82 0.39 -6.36 5.08
CA ARG A 82 -0.70 -5.48 4.61
C ARG A 82 -0.37 -4.95 3.23
N CYS A 83 -1.33 -5.02 2.32
CA CYS A 83 -1.17 -4.41 1.00
C CYS A 83 -1.77 -3.00 0.95
N LEU A 84 -1.01 -2.09 0.36
CA LEU A 84 -1.31 -0.69 0.18
C LEU A 84 -1.08 -0.31 -1.29
N HIS A 85 -1.92 0.56 -1.83
CA HIS A 85 -1.70 1.17 -3.13
C HIS A 85 -1.33 2.64 -2.94
N LEU A 86 -0.09 3.02 -3.27
CA LEU A 86 0.40 4.40 -3.18
C LEU A 86 0.20 5.13 -4.50
N THR A 87 -0.40 6.33 -4.41
CA THR A 87 -0.56 7.23 -5.55
C THR A 87 -0.08 8.62 -5.18
N MET A 88 0.87 9.19 -5.91
CA MET A 88 1.21 10.60 -5.78
C MET A 88 0.19 11.45 -6.55
N LYS A 89 -0.51 12.35 -5.86
CA LYS A 89 -1.44 13.30 -6.50
C LYS A 89 -0.73 14.60 -6.87
N THR A 90 0.08 15.11 -5.94
CA THR A 90 0.96 16.26 -6.13
C THR A 90 2.28 15.97 -5.40
N PRO A 91 3.34 16.78 -5.59
CA PRO A 91 4.64 16.55 -4.95
C PRO A 91 4.59 16.45 -3.42
N ASN A 92 3.55 17.01 -2.78
CA ASN A 92 3.37 16.99 -1.33
C ASN A 92 2.10 16.26 -0.89
N VAL A 93 1.36 15.64 -1.81
CA VAL A 93 0.12 14.94 -1.47
C VAL A 93 0.17 13.53 -2.00
N ILE A 94 0.31 12.58 -1.08
CA ILE A 94 0.32 11.16 -1.36
C ILE A 94 -1.00 10.59 -0.87
N VAL A 95 -1.64 9.78 -1.71
CA VAL A 95 -2.89 9.11 -1.39
C VAL A 95 -2.66 7.62 -1.37
N LEU A 96 -3.16 7.00 -0.31
CA LEU A 96 -2.86 5.63 0.02
C LEU A 96 -4.15 4.86 0.18
N HIS A 97 -4.34 3.84 -0.64
CA HIS A 97 -5.54 3.01 -0.63
C HIS A 97 -5.24 1.66 0.01
N THR A 98 -6.10 1.23 0.94
CA THR A 98 -5.93 -0.02 1.68
C THR A 98 -7.26 -0.59 2.11
N GLU A 99 -7.33 -1.90 2.34
CA GLU A 99 -8.52 -2.53 2.95
C GLU A 99 -8.73 -2.00 4.39
N GLY A 100 -7.65 -1.53 5.02
CA GLY A 100 -7.66 -0.89 6.34
C GLY A 100 -6.43 -1.31 7.13
N LEU A 101 -5.87 -0.39 7.91
CA LEU A 101 -4.67 -0.64 8.72
C LEU A 101 -4.90 -1.69 9.84
N ALA A 102 -6.16 -1.92 10.22
CA ALA A 102 -6.55 -2.91 11.21
C ALA A 102 -6.57 -4.36 10.68
N ARG A 103 -6.73 -4.55 9.36
CA ARG A 103 -6.70 -5.88 8.74
C ARG A 103 -5.25 -6.32 8.58
N CYS A 104 -4.95 -7.55 8.98
CA CYS A 104 -3.60 -8.10 9.04
C CYS A 104 -3.60 -9.52 8.50
N TYR A 105 -2.60 -9.87 7.70
CA TYR A 105 -2.41 -11.22 7.17
C TYR A 105 -1.05 -11.75 7.58
N THR A 106 -0.99 -13.03 7.98
CA THR A 106 0.27 -13.71 8.29
C THR A 106 0.97 -14.27 7.04
N ASN A 107 0.31 -14.22 5.88
CA ASN A 107 0.80 -14.76 4.63
C ASN A 107 0.83 -13.67 3.55
N GLU A 108 1.97 -13.53 2.86
CA GLU A 108 2.14 -12.53 1.80
C GLU A 108 1.13 -12.72 0.66
N ASP A 109 0.87 -13.96 0.25
CA ASP A 109 -0.04 -14.26 -0.85
C ASP A 109 -1.49 -13.91 -0.52
N ALA A 110 -1.87 -14.07 0.76
CA ALA A 110 -3.18 -13.64 1.24
C ALA A 110 -3.31 -12.11 1.22
N ALA A 111 -2.29 -11.38 1.70
CA ALA A 111 -2.27 -9.92 1.64
C ALA A 111 -2.29 -9.40 0.19
N ARG A 112 -1.63 -10.13 -0.73
CA ARG A 112 -1.56 -9.78 -2.14
C ARG A 112 -2.92 -9.93 -2.83
N ALA A 113 -3.67 -10.98 -2.48
CA ALA A 113 -5.02 -11.20 -3.00
C ALA A 113 -6.00 -10.09 -2.62
N THR A 114 -5.72 -9.36 -1.53
CA THR A 114 -6.53 -8.25 -1.04
C THR A 114 -5.94 -6.88 -1.39
N CYS A 115 -4.94 -6.82 -2.28
CA CYS A 115 -4.44 -5.55 -2.78
C CYS A 115 -5.54 -4.81 -3.57
N PRO A 116 -5.74 -3.50 -3.32
CA PRO A 116 -6.58 -2.69 -4.19
C PRO A 116 -6.07 -2.77 -5.63
N THR A 117 -6.95 -3.03 -6.59
CA THR A 117 -6.61 -2.82 -8.00
C THR A 117 -6.92 -1.38 -8.41
N ASP A 118 -6.32 -0.87 -9.48
CA ASP A 118 -6.64 0.45 -10.03
C ASP A 118 -8.16 0.67 -10.22
N LYS A 119 -8.89 -0.38 -10.60
CA LYS A 119 -10.35 -0.33 -10.76
C LYS A 119 -11.06 -0.12 -9.43
N ASP A 120 -10.64 -0.83 -8.39
CA ASP A 120 -11.28 -0.70 -7.08
C ASP A 120 -10.95 0.64 -6.39
N VAL A 121 -9.76 1.19 -6.66
CA VAL A 121 -9.38 2.54 -6.26
C VAL A 121 -10.30 3.57 -6.92
N LEU A 122 -10.57 3.42 -8.23
CA LEU A 122 -11.52 4.28 -8.95
C LEU A 122 -12.96 4.14 -8.44
N GLU A 123 -13.36 2.93 -8.05
CA GLU A 123 -14.67 2.62 -7.49
C GLU A 123 -14.81 2.98 -5.99
N LYS A 124 -13.74 3.50 -5.35
CA LYS A 124 -13.71 3.87 -3.92
C LYS A 124 -14.14 2.75 -2.98
N LYS A 125 -13.82 1.49 -3.32
CA LYS A 125 -14.15 0.31 -2.49
C LYS A 125 -13.21 0.11 -1.31
N PHE A 126 -12.11 0.85 -1.28
CA PHE A 126 -11.05 0.76 -0.29
C PHE A 126 -10.96 2.02 0.56
N ASN A 127 -10.40 1.88 1.77
CA ASN A 127 -10.12 3.01 2.63
C ASN A 127 -9.02 3.88 2.01
N GLU A 128 -9.28 5.18 1.93
CA GLU A 128 -8.35 6.18 1.42
C GLU A 128 -7.75 6.97 2.58
N ILE A 129 -6.42 7.05 2.62
CA ILE A 129 -5.66 7.85 3.59
C ILE A 129 -4.85 8.86 2.79
N MET A 130 -5.07 10.14 3.06
CA MET A 130 -4.31 11.23 2.44
C MET A 130 -3.20 11.68 3.38
N LEU A 131 -2.00 11.79 2.82
CA LEU A 131 -0.77 12.24 3.46
C LEU A 131 -0.42 13.61 2.85
N PHE A 132 -0.19 14.60 3.71
CA PHE A 132 0.12 15.99 3.34
C PHE A 132 1.42 16.48 3.96
#